data_AF-A0A1U7M1F8-F1
#
_entry.id   AF-A0A1U7M1F8-F1
#
_cell.length_a   1.000
_cell.length_b   1.000
_cell.length_c   1.000
_cell.angle_alpha   90.00
_cell.angle_beta   90.00
_cell.angle_gamma   90.00
#
_symmetry.space_group_name_H-M   'P 1'
#
loop_
_entity.id
_entity.type
_entity.pdbx_description
1 polymer ?
#
loop_
_entity_poly.entity_id
_entity_poly.type
_entity_poly.pdbx_seq_one_letter_code
_entity_poly.pdbx_strand_id
1 'polypeptide(L)'
;MKKNRIANLKDYIEKNYPKAVFVESREIEMQNFLQRDFKDGSNNCTIASLTRIISYYFKDLDKFEIYKEVFKIANKNGYFKNIGTIPFFISRIANTYFRKNNMNLKSRGIYMGNFYSHVKDEIDNFRPVLMNLGNGYYKRHSLVIFGYSIYKFKGMKIKILHVYDGWNKTPSYIDYNDLKGLMNFPIFSYNIFNIDLL
;
A
#
# COMPACT_ATOMS: atom_id res chain seq x y z
N MET A 1 9.50 -19.42 11.31
CA MET A 1 10.14 -19.06 10.02
C MET A 1 9.77 -17.63 9.66
N LYS A 2 10.76 -16.77 9.36
CA LYS A 2 10.47 -15.48 8.68
C LYS A 2 9.88 -15.81 7.31
N LYS A 3 8.67 -15.33 7.01
CA LYS A 3 8.06 -15.51 5.69
C LYS A 3 8.81 -14.64 4.68
N ASN A 4 9.04 -15.18 3.49
CA ASN A 4 9.73 -14.50 2.39
C ASN A 4 8.73 -13.78 1.48
N ARG A 5 9.24 -12.86 0.65
CA ARG A 5 8.49 -12.24 -0.44
C ARG A 5 7.74 -13.29 -1.26
N ILE A 6 6.47 -13.03 -1.55
CA ILE A 6 5.75 -13.77 -2.58
C ILE A 6 5.95 -13.02 -3.91
N ALA A 7 6.87 -13.50 -4.75
CA ALA A 7 7.18 -12.88 -6.04
C ALA A 7 6.42 -13.54 -7.21
N ASN A 8 6.08 -14.82 -7.08
CA ASN A 8 5.26 -15.57 -8.03
C ASN A 8 4.01 -16.08 -7.31
N LEU A 9 2.85 -15.55 -7.70
CA LEU A 9 1.59 -15.92 -7.08
C LEU A 9 1.19 -17.36 -7.40
N LYS A 10 1.40 -17.80 -8.66
CA LYS A 10 1.04 -19.16 -9.09
C LYS A 10 1.78 -20.20 -8.27
N ASP A 11 3.11 -20.08 -8.21
CA ASP A 11 3.95 -21.02 -7.44
C ASP A 11 3.57 -21.02 -5.96
N TYR A 12 3.24 -19.85 -5.41
CA TYR A 12 2.82 -19.73 -4.02
C TYR A 12 1.48 -20.43 -3.76
N ILE A 13 0.49 -20.25 -4.63
CA ILE A 13 -0.82 -20.91 -4.51
C ILE A 13 -0.68 -22.41 -4.68
N GLU A 14 0.04 -22.89 -5.70
CA GLU A 14 0.26 -24.32 -5.94
C GLU A 14 0.96 -25.00 -4.76
N LYS A 15 1.95 -24.33 -4.16
CA LYS A 15 2.71 -24.85 -3.03
C LYS A 15 1.92 -24.84 -1.71
N ASN A 16 1.25 -23.74 -1.38
CA ASN A 16 0.65 -23.54 -0.06
C ASN A 16 -0.83 -23.92 0.00
N TYR A 17 -1.52 -23.88 -1.14
CA TYR A 17 -2.95 -24.16 -1.28
C TYR A 17 -3.20 -25.07 -2.50
N PRO A 18 -2.66 -26.30 -2.49
CA PRO A 18 -2.78 -27.20 -3.64
C PRO A 18 -4.25 -27.48 -3.96
N LYS A 19 -4.62 -27.40 -5.25
CA LYS A 19 -6.03 -27.51 -5.72
C LYS A 19 -6.94 -26.34 -5.33
N ALA A 20 -6.39 -25.20 -4.91
CA ALA A 20 -7.18 -23.99 -4.78
C ALA A 20 -7.78 -23.59 -6.14
N VAL A 21 -9.06 -23.23 -6.14
CA VAL A 21 -9.79 -22.83 -7.34
C VAL A 21 -9.84 -21.31 -7.38
N PHE A 22 -9.42 -20.70 -8.49
CA PHE A 22 -9.55 -19.26 -8.69
C PHE A 22 -11.03 -18.83 -8.66
N VAL A 23 -11.32 -17.70 -8.03
CA VAL A 23 -12.68 -17.15 -7.91
C VAL A 23 -12.79 -15.83 -8.64
N GLU A 24 -12.00 -14.83 -8.25
CA GLU A 24 -12.03 -13.50 -8.83
C GLU A 24 -10.70 -12.77 -8.59
N SER A 25 -10.41 -11.76 -9.41
CA SER A 25 -9.32 -10.82 -9.21
C SER A 25 -9.69 -9.45 -9.77
N ARG A 26 -9.00 -8.42 -9.28
CA ARG A 26 -9.03 -7.08 -9.84
C ARG A 26 -7.68 -6.40 -9.62
N GLU A 27 -7.25 -5.62 -10.59
CA GLU A 27 -6.05 -4.79 -10.51
C GLU A 27 -6.34 -3.39 -11.05
N ILE A 28 -5.62 -2.42 -10.51
CA ILE A 28 -5.60 -1.02 -10.95
C ILE A 28 -4.30 -0.81 -11.71
N GLU A 29 -4.40 -0.33 -12.94
CA GLU A 29 -3.22 0.09 -13.70
C GLU A 29 -2.65 1.38 -13.10
N MET A 30 -1.41 1.32 -12.64
CA MET A 30 -0.70 2.48 -12.11
C MET A 30 0.80 2.36 -12.33
N GLN A 31 1.49 3.50 -12.41
CA GLN A 31 2.95 3.51 -12.56
C GLN A 31 3.63 2.86 -11.34
N ASN A 32 4.61 2.00 -11.59
CA ASN A 32 5.51 1.49 -10.56
C ASN A 32 6.91 2.09 -10.70
N PHE A 33 7.50 2.44 -9.57
CA PHE A 33 8.87 2.92 -9.44
C PHE A 33 9.43 2.49 -8.09
N LEU A 34 10.74 2.50 -7.93
CA LEU A 34 11.38 2.09 -6.69
C LEU A 34 11.57 3.29 -5.78
N GLN A 35 11.54 3.08 -4.47
CA GLN A 35 11.85 4.14 -3.52
C GLN A 35 13.30 4.63 -3.67
N ARG A 36 14.20 3.77 -4.16
CA ARG A 36 15.61 4.10 -4.46
C ARG A 36 15.80 4.90 -5.74
N ASP A 37 14.76 5.06 -6.55
CA ASP A 37 14.84 5.89 -7.76
C ASP A 37 14.84 7.39 -7.39
N PHE A 38 14.51 7.73 -6.14
CA PHE A 38 14.53 9.10 -5.63
C PHE A 38 15.85 9.40 -4.90
N LYS A 39 16.42 10.59 -5.15
CA LYS A 39 17.76 11.02 -4.70
C LYS A 39 17.97 11.03 -3.18
N ASP A 40 16.90 11.14 -2.39
CA ASP A 40 16.96 11.35 -0.96
C ASP A 40 16.30 10.23 -0.16
N GLY A 41 17.13 9.41 0.47
CA GLY A 41 16.85 8.92 1.82
C GLY A 41 16.47 7.46 1.96
N SER A 42 17.26 6.74 2.74
CA SER A 42 16.80 5.58 3.50
C SER A 42 15.51 5.89 4.27
N ASN A 43 14.68 4.87 4.51
CA ASN A 43 13.40 4.98 5.25
C ASN A 43 12.32 5.87 4.59
N ASN A 44 12.38 6.09 3.28
CA ASN A 44 11.43 6.90 2.51
C ASN A 44 10.21 6.13 1.94
N CYS A 45 9.95 4.89 2.37
CA CYS A 45 8.94 4.01 1.78
C CYS A 45 7.53 4.63 1.75
N THR A 46 7.14 5.34 2.81
CA THR A 46 5.86 6.06 2.88
C THR A 46 5.77 7.19 1.86
N ILE A 47 6.85 7.94 1.67
CA ILE A 47 6.91 9.09 0.76
C ILE A 47 6.84 8.59 -0.67
N ALA A 48 7.61 7.56 -1.03
CA ALA A 48 7.52 6.92 -2.33
C ALA A 48 6.13 6.31 -2.58
N SER A 49 5.49 5.74 -1.56
CA SER A 49 4.12 5.20 -1.68
C SER A 49 3.09 6.31 -1.91
N LEU A 50 3.20 7.43 -1.19
CA LEU A 50 2.37 8.62 -1.44
C LEU A 50 2.57 9.17 -2.84
N THR A 51 3.82 9.32 -3.30
CA THR A 51 4.11 9.71 -4.68
C THR A 51 3.40 8.81 -5.68
N ARG A 52 3.38 7.49 -5.44
CA ARG A 52 2.75 6.53 -6.36
C ARG A 52 1.22 6.70 -6.42
N ILE A 53 0.59 6.92 -5.27
CA ILE A 53 -0.84 7.23 -5.19
C ILE A 53 -1.15 8.54 -5.92
N ILE A 54 -0.34 9.59 -5.71
CA ILE A 54 -0.56 10.90 -6.33
C ILE A 54 -0.39 10.80 -7.85
N SER A 55 0.66 10.15 -8.34
CA SER A 55 0.88 9.92 -9.77
C SER A 55 -0.22 9.10 -10.44
N TYR A 56 -0.96 8.28 -9.68
CA TYR A 56 -2.13 7.58 -10.19
C TYR A 56 -3.30 8.54 -10.48
N TYR A 57 -3.62 9.43 -9.54
CA TYR A 57 -4.70 10.41 -9.69
C TYR A 57 -4.34 11.59 -10.61
N PHE A 58 -3.06 11.95 -10.69
CA PHE A 58 -2.57 13.12 -11.43
C PHE A 58 -1.41 12.70 -12.36
N LYS A 59 -1.76 12.04 -13.47
CA LYS A 59 -0.81 11.37 -14.39
C LYS A 59 0.17 12.33 -15.08
N ASP A 60 -0.24 13.59 -15.26
CA ASP A 60 0.55 14.60 -15.98
C ASP A 60 1.63 15.26 -15.11
N LEU A 61 1.60 15.03 -13.79
CA LEU A 61 2.59 15.60 -12.87
C LEU A 61 3.87 14.77 -12.83
N ASP A 62 5.01 15.45 -12.88
CA ASP A 62 6.30 14.79 -12.76
C ASP A 62 6.49 14.15 -11.37
N LYS A 63 6.76 12.85 -11.35
CA LYS A 63 6.91 12.08 -10.11
C LYS A 63 8.04 12.57 -9.20
N PHE A 64 9.11 13.16 -9.76
CA PHE A 64 10.22 13.67 -8.95
C PHE A 64 9.84 14.99 -8.26
N GLU A 65 9.09 15.86 -8.91
CA GLU A 65 8.55 17.06 -8.28
C GLU A 65 7.50 16.72 -7.22
N ILE A 66 6.58 15.78 -7.49
CA ILE A 66 5.65 15.25 -6.46
C ILE A 66 6.45 14.75 -5.25
N TYR A 67 7.44 13.87 -5.47
CA TYR A 67 8.25 13.31 -4.39
C TYR A 67 8.92 14.39 -3.55
N LYS A 68 9.58 15.36 -4.20
CA LYS A 68 10.30 16.46 -3.55
C LYS A 68 9.38 17.32 -2.69
N GLU A 69 8.18 17.62 -3.17
CA GLU A 69 7.16 18.35 -2.42
C GLU A 69 6.65 17.57 -1.22
N VAL A 70 6.24 16.30 -1.42
CA VAL A 70 5.76 15.42 -0.35
C VAL A 70 6.85 15.22 0.70
N PHE A 71 8.11 15.07 0.29
CA PHE A 71 9.27 14.94 1.18
C PHE A 71 9.46 16.19 2.06
N LYS A 72 9.37 17.39 1.47
CA LYS A 72 9.44 18.66 2.23
C LYS A 72 8.32 18.75 3.28
N ILE A 73 7.10 18.32 2.93
CA ILE A 73 5.96 18.29 3.86
C ILE A 73 6.21 17.26 4.96
N ALA A 74 6.64 16.05 4.59
CA ALA A 74 6.88 14.95 5.51
C ALA A 74 7.96 15.29 6.55
N ASN A 75 9.08 15.91 6.14
CA ASN A 75 10.14 16.35 7.07
C ASN A 75 9.62 17.29 8.15
N LYS A 76 8.61 18.11 7.86
CA LYS A 76 7.97 19.01 8.84
C LYS A 76 6.85 18.33 9.63
N ASN A 77 6.42 17.15 9.20
CA ASN A 77 5.18 16.53 9.65
C ASN A 77 5.31 15.05 10.02
N GLY A 78 6.44 14.63 10.60
CA GLY A 78 6.55 13.30 11.23
C GLY A 78 7.32 12.24 10.42
N TYR A 79 8.10 12.66 9.43
CA TYR A 79 9.22 11.88 8.92
C TYR A 79 10.50 12.20 9.68
N PHE A 80 11.23 11.15 10.05
CA PHE A 80 12.55 11.25 10.68
C PHE A 80 13.51 10.33 9.92
N LYS A 81 14.70 10.84 9.57
CA LYS A 81 15.69 10.12 8.74
C LYS A 81 15.98 8.68 9.20
N ASN A 82 16.03 8.44 10.51
CA ASN A 82 16.37 7.13 11.09
C ASN A 82 15.16 6.22 11.35
N ILE A 83 13.94 6.74 11.25
CA ILE A 83 12.70 6.02 11.61
C ILE A 83 11.79 5.83 10.39
N GLY A 84 11.81 6.79 9.45
CA GLY A 84 10.82 6.93 8.40
C GLY A 84 9.64 7.78 8.85
N THR A 85 8.48 7.58 8.23
CA THR A 85 7.25 8.32 8.55
C THR A 85 6.44 7.59 9.61
N ILE A 86 6.01 8.29 10.66
CA ILE A 86 5.11 7.70 11.66
C ILE A 86 3.71 7.54 11.01
N PRO A 87 3.10 6.33 11.03
CA PRO A 87 1.84 6.05 10.31
C PRO A 87 0.66 6.98 10.62
N PHE A 88 0.62 7.52 11.84
CA PHE A 88 -0.40 8.49 12.25
C PHE A 88 -0.39 9.78 11.41
N PHE A 89 0.78 10.19 10.90
CA PHE A 89 0.91 11.45 10.17
C PHE A 89 0.71 11.34 8.65
N ILE A 90 0.52 10.15 8.10
CA ILE A 90 0.42 9.93 6.64
C ILE A 90 -0.71 10.75 6.03
N SER A 91 -1.92 10.68 6.62
CA SER A 91 -3.07 11.46 6.13
C SER A 91 -2.81 12.96 6.22
N ARG A 92 -2.13 13.43 7.27
CA ARG A 92 -1.78 14.84 7.44
C ARG A 92 -0.80 15.29 6.35
N ILE A 93 0.20 14.49 6.05
CA ILE A 93 1.18 14.76 4.99
C ILE A 93 0.47 14.84 3.64
N ALA A 94 -0.32 13.83 3.29
CA ALA A 94 -1.07 13.77 2.04
C ALA A 94 -2.04 14.96 1.89
N ASN A 95 -2.88 15.22 2.91
CA ASN A 95 -3.86 16.30 2.86
C ASN A 95 -3.22 17.70 2.82
N THR A 96 -2.03 17.86 3.39
CA THR A 96 -1.27 19.11 3.26
C THR A 96 -0.78 19.31 1.83
N TYR A 97 -0.32 18.25 1.17
CA TYR A 97 0.05 18.29 -0.24
C TYR A 97 -1.16 18.61 -1.13
N PHE A 98 -2.29 17.94 -0.92
CA PHE A 98 -3.51 18.18 -1.71
C PHE A 98 -4.03 19.60 -1.56
N ARG A 99 -4.14 20.10 -0.33
CA ARG A 99 -4.58 21.48 -0.06
C ARG A 99 -3.64 22.52 -0.66
N LYS A 100 -2.32 22.31 -0.56
CA LYS A 100 -1.34 23.25 -1.13
C LYS A 100 -1.44 23.35 -2.65
N ASN A 101 -1.80 22.25 -3.31
CA ASN A 101 -1.85 22.15 -4.77
C ASN A 101 -3.28 22.20 -5.34
N ASN A 102 -4.27 22.63 -4.55
CA ASN A 102 -5.68 22.72 -4.95
C ASN A 102 -6.22 21.43 -5.59
N MET A 103 -5.87 20.29 -5.02
CA MET A 103 -6.28 18.97 -5.49
C MET A 103 -7.53 18.49 -4.73
N ASN A 104 -8.58 18.11 -5.46
CA ASN A 104 -9.82 17.54 -4.91
C ASN A 104 -9.64 16.07 -4.51
N LEU A 105 -8.71 15.81 -3.59
CA LEU A 105 -8.42 14.47 -3.07
C LEU A 105 -8.21 14.56 -1.55
N LYS A 106 -8.67 13.55 -0.83
CA LYS A 106 -8.57 13.46 0.63
C LYS A 106 -8.10 12.10 1.07
N SER A 107 -7.09 12.08 1.93
CA SER A 107 -6.56 10.90 2.59
C SER A 107 -7.16 10.72 3.98
N ARG A 108 -7.55 9.47 4.30
CA ARG A 108 -8.02 9.06 5.62
C ARG A 108 -7.32 7.79 6.08
N GLY A 109 -6.76 7.82 7.29
CA GLY A 109 -6.15 6.66 7.93
C GLY A 109 -7.20 5.77 8.58
N ILE A 110 -7.02 4.46 8.45
CA ILE A 110 -7.86 3.43 9.07
C ILE A 110 -6.94 2.51 9.88
N TYR A 111 -7.22 2.46 11.18
CA TYR A 111 -6.37 1.81 12.19
C TYR A 111 -7.06 0.62 12.88
N MET A 112 -8.37 0.47 12.69
CA MET A 112 -9.19 -0.62 13.26
C MET A 112 -10.25 -1.04 12.24
N GLY A 113 -10.50 -2.36 12.09
CA GLY A 113 -11.57 -2.89 11.24
C GLY A 113 -11.19 -4.11 10.40
N ASN A 114 -12.17 -4.68 9.69
CA ASN A 114 -11.97 -5.77 8.73
C ASN A 114 -11.33 -5.22 7.46
N PHE A 115 -10.00 -5.18 7.43
CA PHE A 115 -9.20 -4.59 6.36
C PHE A 115 -9.56 -5.11 4.97
N TYR A 116 -9.82 -6.41 4.82
CA TYR A 116 -10.05 -6.96 3.49
C TYR A 116 -11.32 -6.44 2.82
N SER A 117 -12.46 -6.33 3.54
CA SER A 117 -13.68 -5.82 2.90
C SER A 117 -13.48 -4.39 2.44
N HIS A 118 -12.91 -3.54 3.29
CA HIS A 118 -12.64 -2.15 2.93
C HIS A 118 -11.62 -2.02 1.78
N VAL A 119 -10.53 -2.78 1.80
CA VAL A 119 -9.54 -2.72 0.70
C VAL A 119 -10.11 -3.27 -0.60
N LYS A 120 -10.89 -4.37 -0.55
CA LYS A 120 -11.57 -4.87 -1.76
C LYS A 120 -12.51 -3.81 -2.32
N ASP A 121 -13.32 -3.17 -1.48
CA ASP A 121 -14.25 -2.11 -1.89
C ASP A 121 -13.51 -0.93 -2.54
N GLU A 122 -12.37 -0.50 -1.98
CA GLU A 122 -11.54 0.54 -2.58
C GLU A 122 -11.01 0.14 -3.96
N ILE A 123 -10.47 -1.08 -4.10
CA ILE A 123 -9.97 -1.58 -5.39
C ILE A 123 -11.11 -1.76 -6.41
N ASP A 124 -12.28 -2.21 -5.98
CA ASP A 124 -13.48 -2.32 -6.83
C ASP A 124 -13.99 -0.97 -7.33
N ASN A 125 -13.67 0.11 -6.62
CA ASN A 125 -13.93 1.49 -7.01
C ASN A 125 -12.72 2.18 -7.68
N PHE A 126 -11.71 1.40 -8.11
CA PHE A 126 -10.49 1.93 -8.75
C PHE A 126 -9.72 2.92 -7.86
N ARG A 127 -9.68 2.69 -6.55
CA ARG A 127 -8.96 3.51 -5.58
C ARG A 127 -7.82 2.70 -4.94
N PRO A 128 -6.54 2.96 -5.28
CA PRO A 128 -5.43 2.25 -4.67
C PRO A 128 -5.25 2.66 -3.20
N VAL A 129 -4.70 1.76 -2.40
CA VAL A 129 -4.59 1.93 -0.95
C VAL A 129 -3.13 1.94 -0.54
N LEU A 130 -2.73 2.87 0.34
CA LEU A 130 -1.42 2.84 0.98
C LEU A 130 -1.53 2.01 2.26
N MET A 131 -0.73 0.96 2.41
CA MET A 131 -0.70 0.11 3.59
C MET A 131 0.63 0.24 4.33
N ASN A 132 0.58 0.25 5.66
CA ASN A 132 1.73 0.22 6.55
C ASN A 132 1.75 -1.09 7.33
N LEU A 133 2.89 -1.77 7.34
CA LEU A 133 3.08 -3.08 7.95
C LEU A 133 4.09 -3.00 9.10
N GLY A 134 3.68 -3.42 10.29
CA GLY A 134 4.51 -3.40 11.50
C GLY A 134 5.36 -4.65 11.71
N ASN A 135 5.12 -5.73 10.96
CA ASN A 135 5.77 -7.03 11.14
C ASN A 135 5.81 -7.85 9.84
N GLY A 136 6.40 -9.05 9.88
CA GLY A 136 6.50 -9.97 8.75
C GLY A 136 7.65 -9.62 7.81
N TYR A 137 7.54 -10.07 6.55
CA TYR A 137 8.52 -9.74 5.50
C TYR A 137 8.64 -8.23 5.30
N TYR A 138 7.51 -7.53 5.34
CA TYR A 138 7.40 -6.07 5.19
C TYR A 138 7.41 -5.34 6.54
N LYS A 139 8.20 -5.80 7.51
CA LYS A 139 8.27 -5.16 8.83
C LYS A 139 8.75 -3.72 8.73
N ARG A 140 8.01 -2.79 9.35
CA ARG A 140 8.27 -1.33 9.37
C ARG A 140 8.33 -0.74 7.96
N HIS A 141 7.36 -1.10 7.12
CA HIS A 141 7.35 -0.73 5.72
C HIS A 141 5.99 -0.20 5.26
N SER A 142 5.99 0.76 4.34
CA SER A 142 4.81 1.26 3.65
C SER A 142 4.85 0.82 2.19
N LEU A 143 3.71 0.39 1.65
CA LEU A 143 3.55 -0.05 0.27
C LEU A 143 2.19 0.35 -0.28
N VAL A 144 1.98 0.12 -1.59
CA VAL A 144 0.69 0.37 -2.24
C VAL A 144 0.04 -0.95 -2.63
N ILE A 145 -1.23 -1.12 -2.25
CA ILE A 145 -2.10 -2.18 -2.75
C ILE A 145 -2.79 -1.65 -3.99
N PHE A 146 -2.60 -2.36 -5.09
CA PHE A 146 -3.19 -2.01 -6.38
C PHE A 146 -4.17 -3.08 -6.88
N GLY A 147 -4.26 -4.22 -6.20
CA GLY A 147 -5.12 -5.32 -6.65
C GLY A 147 -5.33 -6.39 -5.61
N TYR A 148 -6.15 -7.39 -5.96
CA TYR A 148 -6.37 -8.58 -5.18
C TYR A 148 -6.67 -9.79 -6.07
N SER A 149 -6.50 -10.99 -5.50
CA SER A 149 -7.03 -12.26 -6.01
C SER A 149 -7.69 -13.05 -4.90
N ILE A 150 -8.78 -13.76 -5.22
CA ILE A 150 -9.47 -14.68 -4.33
C ILE A 150 -9.42 -16.08 -4.91
N TYR A 151 -9.10 -17.05 -4.05
CA TYR A 151 -9.18 -18.48 -4.33
C TYR A 151 -10.08 -19.18 -3.31
N LYS A 152 -10.66 -20.31 -3.68
CA LYS A 152 -11.37 -21.22 -2.79
C LYS A 152 -10.52 -22.46 -2.53
N PHE A 153 -10.24 -22.75 -1.28
CA PHE A 153 -9.47 -23.94 -0.87
C PHE A 153 -10.10 -24.56 0.37
N LYS A 154 -10.49 -25.84 0.28
CA LYS A 154 -11.11 -26.62 1.38
C LYS A 154 -12.24 -25.86 2.10
N GLY A 155 -13.13 -25.20 1.33
CA GLY A 155 -14.25 -24.43 1.87
C GLY A 155 -13.90 -23.01 2.36
N MET A 156 -12.62 -22.64 2.42
CA MET A 156 -12.16 -21.31 2.83
C MET A 156 -11.88 -20.41 1.62
N LYS A 157 -12.08 -19.09 1.80
CA LYS A 157 -11.61 -18.07 0.85
C LYS A 157 -10.17 -17.66 1.21
N ILE A 158 -9.23 -17.96 0.32
CA ILE A 158 -7.86 -17.46 0.37
C ILE A 158 -7.83 -16.11 -0.33
N LYS A 159 -7.30 -15.11 0.34
CA LYS A 159 -7.32 -13.71 -0.08
C LYS A 159 -5.90 -13.23 -0.25
N ILE A 160 -5.56 -12.79 -1.46
CA ILE A 160 -4.23 -12.33 -1.81
C ILE A 160 -4.32 -10.86 -2.19
N LEU A 161 -3.45 -10.03 -1.61
CA LEU A 161 -3.28 -8.63 -1.99
C LEU A 161 -2.12 -8.51 -2.98
N HIS A 162 -2.30 -7.71 -4.03
CA HIS A 162 -1.26 -7.41 -5.00
C HIS A 162 -0.66 -6.05 -4.65
N VAL A 163 0.67 -6.00 -4.53
CA VAL A 163 1.36 -4.84 -3.98
C VAL A 163 2.54 -4.37 -4.81
N TYR A 164 2.70 -3.04 -4.86
CA TYR A 164 3.95 -2.40 -5.20
C TYR A 164 4.69 -2.05 -3.91
N ASP A 165 5.73 -2.82 -3.60
CA ASP A 165 6.50 -2.69 -2.37
C ASP A 165 7.58 -1.60 -2.42
N GLY A 166 7.85 -1.00 -3.58
CA GLY A 166 8.87 0.03 -3.73
C GLY A 166 10.32 -0.47 -3.61
N TRP A 167 10.54 -1.77 -3.37
CA TRP A 167 11.85 -2.42 -3.40
C TRP A 167 12.08 -3.12 -4.74
N ASN A 168 11.01 -3.62 -5.35
CA ASN A 168 11.04 -4.42 -6.57
C ASN A 168 10.25 -3.77 -7.71
N LYS A 169 10.74 -3.95 -8.95
CA LYS A 169 10.08 -3.43 -10.16
C LYS A 169 8.86 -4.27 -10.55
N THR A 170 8.86 -5.54 -10.17
CA THR A 170 7.73 -6.44 -10.37
C THR A 170 6.79 -6.40 -9.16
N PRO A 171 5.48 -6.62 -9.36
CA PRO A 171 4.54 -6.81 -8.27
C PRO A 171 5.01 -7.88 -7.27
N SER A 172 4.57 -7.70 -6.04
CA SER A 172 4.67 -8.71 -4.98
C SER A 172 3.27 -9.03 -4.47
N TYR A 173 3.15 -10.10 -3.70
CA TYR A 173 1.87 -10.54 -3.15
C TYR A 173 1.93 -10.68 -1.64
N ILE A 174 0.79 -10.49 -0.99
CA ILE A 174 0.60 -10.73 0.44
C ILE A 174 -0.59 -11.67 0.60
N ASP A 175 -0.37 -12.81 1.23
CA ASP A 175 -1.49 -13.60 1.74
C ASP A 175 -2.09 -12.90 2.95
N TYR A 176 -3.35 -12.52 2.86
CA TYR A 176 -4.05 -11.79 3.91
C TYR A 176 -4.13 -12.59 5.22
N ASN A 177 -4.09 -13.92 5.18
CA ASN A 177 -4.02 -14.74 6.39
C ASN A 177 -2.71 -14.52 7.16
N ASP A 178 -1.64 -14.08 6.50
CA ASP A 178 -0.34 -13.80 7.12
C ASP A 178 -0.34 -12.49 7.91
N LEU A 179 -1.37 -11.66 7.74
CA LEU A 179 -1.55 -10.40 8.44
C LEU A 179 -2.29 -10.55 9.77
N LYS A 180 -2.85 -11.74 10.06
CA LYS A 180 -3.51 -12.03 11.34
C LYS A 180 -2.43 -12.08 12.44
N GLY A 181 -2.37 -11.01 13.24
CA GLY A 181 -1.45 -10.89 14.36
C GLY A 181 -1.81 -11.80 15.55
N LEU A 182 -0.93 -11.82 16.56
CA LEU A 182 -1.24 -12.37 17.89
C LEU A 182 -2.28 -11.47 18.59
N MET A 183 -3.28 -12.07 19.24
CA MET A 183 -4.29 -11.41 20.08
C MET A 183 -5.18 -10.33 19.40
N ASN A 184 -5.53 -10.49 18.12
CA ASN A 184 -6.49 -9.61 17.41
C ASN A 184 -6.13 -8.10 17.28
N PHE A 185 -4.93 -7.67 17.70
CA PHE A 185 -4.47 -6.30 17.41
C PHE A 185 -3.95 -6.19 15.97
N PRO A 186 -4.44 -5.24 15.16
CA PRO A 186 -3.98 -5.08 13.79
C PRO A 186 -2.52 -4.63 13.78
N ILE A 187 -1.62 -5.46 13.22
CA ILE A 187 -0.19 -5.15 13.04
C ILE A 187 0.04 -4.34 11.75
N PHE A 188 -0.99 -3.62 11.32
CA PHE A 188 -0.99 -2.83 10.10
C PHE A 188 -2.01 -1.69 10.21
N SER A 189 -1.82 -0.68 9.37
CA SER A 189 -2.80 0.38 9.13
C SER A 189 -2.83 0.68 7.64
N TYR A 190 -3.83 1.40 7.18
CA TYR A 190 -3.89 1.83 5.79
C TYR A 190 -4.50 3.20 5.65
N ASN A 191 -4.24 3.83 4.51
CA ASN A 191 -4.79 5.10 4.12
C ASN A 191 -5.55 4.90 2.81
N ILE A 192 -6.82 5.33 2.82
CA ILE A 192 -7.66 5.43 1.62
C ILE A 192 -7.61 6.85 1.07
N PHE A 193 -7.92 7.01 -0.22
CA PHE A 193 -7.82 8.27 -0.94
C PHE A 193 -9.07 8.46 -1.79
N ASN A 194 -9.90 9.43 -1.42
CA ASN A 194 -11.20 9.66 -2.04
C ASN A 194 -11.24 11.05 -2.66
N ILE A 195 -11.89 11.18 -3.82
CA ILE A 195 -12.16 12.48 -4.42
C ILE A 195 -13.04 13.27 -3.44
N ASP A 196 -12.58 14.47 -3.06
CA ASP A 196 -13.36 15.37 -2.22
C ASP A 196 -14.33 16.11 -3.15
N LEU A 197 -15.57 15.62 -3.21
CA LEU A 197 -16.67 16.31 -3.87
C LEU A 197 -17.15 17.41 -2.91
N LEU A 198 -16.36 18.48 -2.81
CA LEU A 198 -16.82 19.74 -2.22
C LEU A 198 -17.80 20.43 -3.18
#